data_AF-A0A369WAJ4-F1
#
_entry.id   AF-A0A369WAJ4-F1
#
_cell.length_a   1.000
_cell.length_b   1.000
_cell.length_c   1.000
_cell.angle_alpha   90.00
_cell.angle_beta   90.00
_cell.angle_gamma   90.00
#
_symmetry.space_group_name_H-M   'P 1'
#
loop_
_entity.id
_entity.type
_entity.pdbx_description
1 polymer ?
#
loop_
_entity_poly.entity_id
_entity_poly.type
_entity_poly.pdbx_seq_one_letter_code
_entity_poly.pdbx_strand_id
1 'polypeptide(L)'
;MFSKTKTAELLKKFAKVNVEDIQDADLRAKAAKLKGKQGGFTLLELLVVVAILAAIAGTAAIALQDTDARASAAAHVAMMDELNKGIRTFRVLNKNQYPNNFDALLGADVTTDGNAAGATYPSNELVAIEDIGTVALTADAVGILGDIGVTSMQYLDYGKSTDFSESGTASLECADATITTTIASRSNHVVSNNIFQGTNANGCGTAVTLAAGDQVAVWTGGYERVLGSAGVAHDTAGTPTIASAGAAITAAGANTPVLMAVGLGPSSTLFNANDLGGMTTVPSYRHVNQLQYGRFIALFEIGTFAADASYSTADQVNLVAIVDGAGDTKEEELGEWDGTRNTI
;
A
#
# COMPACT_ATOMS: atom_id res chain seq x y z
N MET A 1 -35.68 9.76 -49.06
CA MET A 1 -34.79 8.87 -48.27
C MET A 1 -35.68 7.91 -47.48
N PHE A 2 -35.58 6.59 -47.67
CA PHE A 2 -36.40 5.63 -46.91
C PHE A 2 -35.92 5.57 -45.44
N SER A 3 -36.85 5.49 -44.48
CA SER A 3 -36.48 5.28 -43.08
C SER A 3 -35.90 3.87 -42.89
N LYS A 4 -34.95 3.71 -41.97
CA LYS A 4 -34.30 2.41 -41.68
C LYS A 4 -35.32 1.28 -41.44
N THR A 5 -36.44 1.58 -40.79
CA THR A 5 -37.53 0.65 -40.51
C THR A 5 -38.25 0.18 -41.78
N LYS A 6 -38.56 1.09 -42.71
CA LYS A 6 -39.18 0.74 -44.00
C LYS A 6 -38.23 -0.10 -44.87
N THR A 7 -36.94 0.20 -44.82
CA THR A 7 -35.92 -0.59 -45.55
C THR A 7 -35.86 -2.03 -45.04
N ALA A 8 -35.92 -2.25 -43.73
CA ALA A 8 -35.92 -3.59 -43.14
C ALA A 8 -37.17 -4.41 -43.50
N GLU A 9 -38.35 -3.79 -43.53
CA GLU A 9 -39.59 -4.44 -43.96
C GLU A 9 -39.58 -4.82 -45.44
N LEU A 10 -39.08 -3.93 -46.29
CA LEU A 10 -38.94 -4.19 -47.73
C LEU A 10 -37.95 -5.33 -48.00
N LEU A 11 -36.85 -5.42 -47.25
CA LEU A 11 -35.90 -6.52 -47.33
C LEU A 11 -36.52 -7.86 -46.92
N LYS A 12 -37.34 -7.90 -45.86
CA LYS A 12 -38.08 -9.12 -45.45
C LYS A 12 -39.07 -9.58 -46.52
N LYS A 13 -39.75 -8.63 -47.17
CA LYS A 13 -40.66 -8.95 -48.29
C LYS A 13 -39.89 -9.45 -49.50
N PHE A 14 -38.75 -8.83 -49.82
CA PHE A 14 -37.87 -9.23 -50.92
C PHE A 14 -37.27 -10.63 -50.75
N ALA A 15 -36.89 -11.02 -49.52
CA ALA A 15 -36.36 -12.35 -49.23
C ALA A 15 -37.35 -13.50 -49.56
N LYS A 16 -38.66 -13.22 -49.46
CA LYS A 16 -39.74 -14.17 -49.77
C LYS A 16 -40.08 -14.29 -51.25
N VAL A 17 -39.55 -13.40 -52.10
CA VAL A 17 -39.80 -13.45 -53.55
C VAL A 17 -38.99 -14.60 -54.15
N ASN A 18 -39.66 -15.46 -54.90
CA ASN A 18 -38.98 -16.43 -55.75
C ASN A 18 -38.47 -15.70 -57.00
N VAL A 19 -37.16 -15.79 -57.25
CA VAL A 19 -36.50 -15.03 -58.31
C VAL A 19 -36.96 -15.50 -59.70
N GLU A 20 -37.42 -16.75 -59.80
CA GLU A 20 -37.94 -17.36 -61.02
C GLU A 20 -39.28 -16.78 -61.48
N ASP A 21 -40.04 -16.16 -60.57
CA ASP A 21 -41.34 -15.54 -60.88
C ASP A 21 -41.18 -14.15 -61.54
N ILE A 22 -39.96 -13.63 -61.62
CA ILE A 22 -39.66 -12.34 -62.23
C ILE A 22 -39.55 -12.50 -63.74
N GLN A 23 -40.58 -12.09 -64.48
CA GLN A 23 -40.64 -12.26 -65.94
C GLN A 23 -39.55 -11.48 -66.70
N ASP A 24 -39.09 -10.35 -66.16
CA ASP A 24 -38.03 -9.52 -66.75
C ASP A 24 -36.64 -10.11 -66.47
N ALA A 25 -35.86 -10.33 -67.54
CA ALA A 25 -34.55 -10.99 -67.47
C ALA A 25 -33.49 -10.17 -66.73
N ASP A 26 -33.48 -8.84 -66.89
CA ASP A 26 -32.51 -7.95 -66.27
C ASP A 26 -32.79 -7.78 -64.77
N LEU A 27 -34.07 -7.67 -64.41
CA LEU A 27 -34.52 -7.63 -63.01
C LEU A 27 -34.29 -8.97 -62.31
N ARG A 28 -34.46 -10.08 -63.01
CA ARG A 28 -34.14 -11.43 -62.50
C ARG A 28 -32.67 -11.59 -62.20
N ALA A 29 -31.78 -11.16 -63.11
CA ALA A 29 -30.34 -11.21 -62.90
C ALA A 29 -29.88 -10.32 -61.72
N LYS A 30 -30.45 -9.12 -61.60
CA LYS A 30 -30.17 -8.20 -60.47
C LYS A 30 -30.71 -8.75 -59.14
N ALA A 31 -31.90 -9.35 -59.14
CA ALA A 31 -32.50 -9.97 -57.96
C ALA A 31 -31.73 -11.21 -57.49
N ALA A 32 -31.29 -12.07 -58.42
CA ALA A 32 -30.43 -13.22 -58.14
C ALA A 32 -29.09 -12.77 -57.50
N LYS A 33 -28.47 -11.72 -58.04
CA LYS A 33 -27.22 -11.15 -57.52
C LYS A 33 -27.38 -10.55 -56.12
N LEU A 34 -28.53 -9.96 -55.80
CA LEU A 34 -28.82 -9.40 -54.48
C LEU A 34 -29.14 -10.49 -53.43
N LYS A 35 -29.86 -11.54 -53.83
CA LYS A 35 -30.18 -12.69 -52.95
C LYS A 35 -28.93 -13.51 -52.60
N GLY A 36 -27.99 -13.67 -53.56
CA GLY A 36 -26.69 -14.31 -53.32
C GLY A 36 -25.74 -13.54 -52.41
N LYS A 37 -25.95 -12.22 -52.21
CA LYS A 37 -25.17 -11.39 -51.28
C LYS A 37 -25.73 -11.38 -49.85
N GLN A 38 -26.89 -11.97 -49.61
CA GLN A 38 -27.46 -12.20 -48.28
C GLN A 38 -27.10 -13.60 -47.75
N GLY A 39 -25.87 -14.07 -48.00
CA GLY A 39 -25.30 -15.19 -47.25
C GLY A 39 -25.23 -14.78 -45.79
N GLY A 40 -26.25 -15.13 -45.01
CA GLY A 40 -26.29 -14.88 -43.58
C GLY A 40 -25.10 -15.59 -42.94
N PHE A 41 -24.44 -14.90 -42.02
CA PHE A 41 -23.40 -15.47 -41.16
C PHE A 41 -23.90 -16.81 -40.63
N THR A 42 -23.20 -17.90 -40.92
CA THR A 42 -23.68 -19.21 -40.49
C THR A 42 -23.47 -19.34 -38.99
N LEU A 43 -24.39 -20.05 -38.32
CA LEU A 43 -24.23 -20.38 -36.89
C LEU A 43 -22.90 -21.11 -36.63
N LEU A 44 -22.42 -21.88 -37.62
CA LEU A 44 -21.16 -22.61 -37.55
C LEU A 44 -19.95 -21.67 -37.58
N GLU A 45 -19.93 -20.66 -38.45
CA GLU A 45 -18.87 -19.64 -38.44
C GLU A 45 -18.83 -18.87 -37.13
N LEU A 46 -19.98 -18.51 -36.58
CA LEU A 46 -20.04 -17.81 -35.29
C LEU A 46 -19.50 -18.69 -34.16
N LEU A 47 -19.85 -19.99 -34.15
CA LEU A 47 -19.35 -20.92 -33.15
C LEU A 47 -17.83 -21.12 -33.25
N VAL A 48 -17.29 -21.25 -34.46
CA VAL A 48 -15.84 -21.37 -34.69
C VAL A 48 -15.10 -20.11 -34.22
N VAL A 49 -15.62 -18.93 -34.53
CA VAL A 49 -15.01 -17.67 -34.08
C VAL A 49 -14.98 -17.58 -32.55
N VAL A 50 -16.10 -17.92 -31.89
CA VAL A 50 -16.15 -17.92 -30.42
C VAL A 50 -15.17 -18.95 -29.83
N ALA A 51 -15.04 -20.13 -30.45
CA ALA A 51 -14.09 -21.16 -30.00
C ALA A 51 -12.63 -20.68 -30.12
N ILE A 52 -12.26 -20.04 -31.24
CA ILE A 52 -10.92 -19.47 -31.43
C ILE A 52 -10.67 -18.32 -30.45
N LEU A 53 -11.64 -17.43 -30.26
CA LEU A 53 -11.54 -16.33 -29.29
C LEU A 53 -11.36 -16.85 -27.86
N ALA A 54 -12.10 -17.89 -27.46
CA ALA A 54 -11.96 -18.51 -26.15
C ALA A 54 -10.57 -19.15 -25.96
N ALA A 55 -10.05 -19.83 -26.99
CA ALA A 55 -8.72 -20.43 -26.94
C ALA A 55 -7.61 -19.37 -26.80
N ILE A 56 -7.68 -18.27 -27.55
CA ILE A 56 -6.71 -17.17 -27.47
C ILE A 56 -6.84 -16.42 -26.13
N ALA A 57 -8.07 -16.16 -25.67
CA ALA A 57 -8.30 -15.50 -24.39
C ALA A 57 -7.75 -16.32 -23.21
N GLY A 58 -7.89 -17.66 -23.26
CA GLY A 58 -7.37 -18.56 -22.23
C GLY A 58 -5.84 -18.49 -22.10
N THR A 59 -5.10 -18.54 -23.20
CA THR A 59 -3.63 -18.45 -23.15
C THR A 59 -3.14 -17.02 -22.86
N ALA A 60 -3.84 -16.00 -23.36
CA ALA A 60 -3.51 -14.60 -23.08
C ALA A 60 -3.74 -14.22 -21.61
N ALA A 61 -4.78 -14.75 -20.96
CA ALA A 61 -5.07 -14.45 -19.55
C ALA A 61 -3.94 -14.88 -18.61
N ILE A 62 -3.32 -16.04 -18.84
CA ILE A 62 -2.18 -16.52 -18.03
C ILE A 62 -0.97 -15.60 -18.20
N ALA A 63 -0.63 -15.23 -19.44
CA ALA A 63 0.48 -14.31 -19.70
C ALA A 63 0.25 -12.89 -19.16
N LEU A 64 -1.01 -12.44 -19.08
CA LEU A 64 -1.38 -11.15 -18.53
C LEU A 64 -1.27 -11.11 -17.00
N GLN A 65 -1.62 -12.19 -16.30
CA GLN A 65 -1.47 -12.26 -14.84
C GLN A 65 0.00 -12.10 -14.42
N ASP A 66 0.91 -12.77 -15.12
CA ASP A 66 2.34 -12.56 -14.92
C ASP A 66 2.67 -11.09 -15.17
N THR A 67 2.31 -10.55 -16.35
CA THR A 67 2.57 -9.14 -16.76
C THR A 67 2.10 -8.11 -15.74
N ASP A 68 0.91 -8.28 -15.16
CA ASP A 68 0.35 -7.35 -14.18
C ASP A 68 1.11 -7.39 -12.85
N ALA A 69 1.50 -8.58 -12.37
CA ALA A 69 2.37 -8.71 -11.19
C ALA A 69 3.74 -8.04 -11.43
N ARG A 70 4.29 -8.21 -12.64
CA ARG A 70 5.55 -7.56 -13.09
C ARG A 70 5.48 -6.04 -13.04
N ALA A 71 4.40 -5.51 -13.60
CA ALA A 71 4.18 -4.07 -13.64
C ALA A 71 3.98 -3.50 -12.24
N SER A 72 3.30 -4.23 -11.34
CA SER A 72 3.06 -3.79 -9.96
C SER A 72 4.36 -3.71 -9.16
N ALA A 73 5.20 -4.75 -9.19
CA ALA A 73 6.49 -4.76 -8.49
C ALA A 73 7.42 -3.65 -9.01
N ALA A 74 7.53 -3.49 -10.33
CA ALA A 74 8.33 -2.41 -10.93
C ALA A 74 7.82 -1.01 -10.50
N ALA A 75 6.50 -0.84 -10.38
CA ALA A 75 5.91 0.40 -9.88
C ALA A 75 6.23 0.62 -8.38
N HIS A 76 6.15 -0.41 -7.54
CA HIS A 76 6.49 -0.32 -6.12
C HIS A 76 7.96 0.04 -5.90
N VAL A 77 8.87 -0.61 -6.62
CA VAL A 77 10.32 -0.33 -6.58
C VAL A 77 10.62 1.11 -7.01
N ALA A 78 9.97 1.58 -8.07
CA ALA A 78 10.10 2.98 -8.49
C ALA A 78 9.57 3.94 -7.41
N MET A 79 8.46 3.61 -6.75
CA MET A 79 7.92 4.42 -5.64
C MET A 79 8.87 4.45 -4.43
N MET A 80 9.53 3.35 -4.07
CA MET A 80 10.53 3.33 -3.00
C MET A 80 11.69 4.30 -3.30
N ASP A 81 12.20 4.28 -4.53
CA ASP A 81 13.27 5.20 -4.96
C ASP A 81 12.81 6.67 -4.93
N GLU A 82 11.59 6.95 -5.40
CA GLU A 82 11.04 8.30 -5.41
C GLU A 82 10.74 8.82 -4.01
N LEU A 83 10.29 7.97 -3.09
CA LEU A 83 10.14 8.33 -1.68
C LEU A 83 11.48 8.63 -1.03
N ASN A 84 12.52 7.84 -1.31
CA ASN A 84 13.86 8.06 -0.75
C ASN A 84 14.43 9.40 -1.23
N LYS A 85 14.29 9.69 -2.53
CA LYS A 85 14.64 11.01 -3.10
C LYS A 85 13.77 12.13 -2.55
N GLY A 86 12.47 11.90 -2.37
CA GLY A 86 11.51 12.86 -1.85
C GLY A 86 11.88 13.30 -0.43
N ILE A 87 12.09 12.35 0.48
CA ILE A 87 12.49 12.63 1.86
C ILE A 87 13.85 13.33 1.93
N ARG A 88 14.84 12.89 1.13
CA ARG A 88 16.17 13.55 1.08
C ARG A 88 16.08 14.98 0.53
N THR A 89 15.30 15.19 -0.53
CA THR A 89 15.05 16.51 -1.11
C THR A 89 14.33 17.42 -0.10
N PHE A 90 13.30 16.90 0.58
CA PHE A 90 12.60 17.60 1.64
C PHE A 90 13.58 18.07 2.73
N ARG A 91 14.46 17.18 3.21
CA ARG A 91 15.49 17.51 4.21
C ARG A 91 16.41 18.64 3.76
N VAL A 92 16.88 18.61 2.51
CA VAL A 92 17.75 19.65 1.97
C VAL A 92 17.02 21.00 1.86
N LEU A 93 15.78 20.99 1.38
CA LEU A 93 15.00 22.20 1.17
C LEU A 93 14.48 22.83 2.47
N ASN A 94 14.23 22.01 3.50
CA ASN A 94 13.74 22.44 4.80
C ASN A 94 14.85 22.57 5.84
N LYS A 95 16.04 23.04 5.43
CA LYS A 95 17.14 23.39 6.34
C LYS A 95 17.56 22.23 7.27
N ASN A 96 17.74 21.04 6.69
CA ASN A 96 18.12 19.81 7.38
C ASN A 96 17.02 19.22 8.30
N GLN A 97 15.76 19.62 8.12
CA GLN A 97 14.62 19.03 8.82
C GLN A 97 13.95 17.94 8.00
N TYR A 98 13.74 16.78 8.60
CA TYR A 98 12.90 15.71 8.05
C TYR A 98 11.41 16.08 8.15
N PRO A 99 10.57 15.38 7.36
CA PRO A 99 9.13 15.49 7.54
C PRO A 99 8.69 15.12 8.96
N ASN A 100 7.57 15.66 9.40
CA ASN A 100 6.96 15.40 10.70
C ASN A 100 5.65 14.61 10.53
N ASN A 101 5.03 14.13 11.62
CA ASN A 101 3.74 13.43 11.63
C ASN A 101 3.72 12.13 10.80
N PHE A 102 4.78 11.34 10.87
CA PHE A 102 4.77 9.99 10.32
C PHE A 102 3.81 9.07 11.09
N ASP A 103 3.37 7.98 10.45
CA ASP A 103 2.54 6.97 11.12
C ASP A 103 3.44 6.11 12.03
N ALA A 104 3.08 5.96 13.30
CA ALA A 104 3.91 5.29 14.29
C ALA A 104 3.93 3.76 14.18
N LEU A 105 3.01 3.19 13.37
CA LEU A 105 2.79 1.74 13.26
C LEU A 105 2.35 1.07 14.58
N LEU A 106 2.05 1.87 15.61
CA LEU A 106 1.63 1.46 16.95
C LEU A 106 0.32 2.14 17.32
N GLY A 107 -0.36 1.59 18.33
CA GLY A 107 -1.54 2.20 18.94
C GLY A 107 -1.49 2.25 20.46
N ALA A 108 -2.15 3.23 21.05
CA ALA A 108 -2.24 3.46 22.49
C ALA A 108 -3.60 4.06 22.86
N ASP A 109 -3.96 4.07 24.14
CA ASP A 109 -5.08 4.89 24.64
C ASP A 109 -4.61 6.32 24.90
N VAL A 110 -4.36 7.05 23.80
CA VAL A 110 -3.81 8.41 23.87
C VAL A 110 -4.83 9.40 24.45
N THR A 111 -6.12 9.20 24.19
CA THR A 111 -7.17 10.07 24.75
C THR A 111 -7.12 10.07 26.29
N THR A 112 -6.80 8.93 26.91
CA THR A 112 -6.72 8.82 28.37
C THR A 112 -5.36 9.22 28.91
N ASP A 113 -4.27 8.75 28.29
CA ASP A 113 -2.92 8.89 28.85
C ASP A 113 -2.19 10.16 28.39
N GLY A 114 -2.63 10.76 27.27
CA GLY A 114 -2.03 11.96 26.68
C GLY A 114 -0.62 11.75 26.12
N ASN A 115 -0.14 10.51 26.06
CA ASN A 115 1.19 10.11 25.57
C ASN A 115 1.13 8.71 24.94
N ALA A 116 2.27 8.21 24.45
CA ALA A 116 2.39 6.91 23.78
C ALA A 116 3.28 5.92 24.55
N ALA A 117 3.48 6.10 25.86
CA ALA A 117 4.35 5.23 26.66
C ALA A 117 3.80 3.78 26.80
N GLY A 118 2.48 3.62 26.68
CA GLY A 118 1.80 2.33 26.66
C GLY A 118 1.52 1.80 25.26
N ALA A 119 2.10 2.36 24.19
CA ALA A 119 1.75 1.96 22.84
C ALA A 119 2.17 0.51 22.54
N THR A 120 1.30 -0.21 21.87
CA THR A 120 1.47 -1.61 21.48
C THR A 120 1.31 -1.77 19.98
N TYR A 121 1.84 -2.88 19.48
CA TYR A 121 1.64 -3.27 18.09
C TYR A 121 0.18 -3.65 17.84
N PRO A 122 -0.44 -3.19 16.73
CA PRO A 122 -1.84 -3.48 16.46
C PRO A 122 -2.12 -4.98 16.28
N SER A 123 -3.23 -5.43 16.84
CA SER A 123 -3.67 -6.81 16.70
C SER A 123 -4.16 -7.14 15.28
N ASN A 124 -4.40 -8.43 15.01
CA ASN A 124 -4.98 -8.94 13.77
C ASN A 124 -4.18 -8.55 12.50
N GLU A 125 -2.86 -8.42 12.63
CA GLU A 125 -1.94 -8.13 11.52
C GLU A 125 -2.30 -6.84 10.77
N LEU A 126 -2.95 -5.85 11.41
CA LEU A 126 -3.26 -4.57 10.76
C LEU A 126 -1.98 -3.94 10.18
N VAL A 127 -0.85 -4.11 10.84
CA VAL A 127 0.48 -3.88 10.26
C VAL A 127 1.09 -5.26 10.01
N ALA A 128 1.48 -5.54 8.77
CA ALA A 128 1.83 -6.89 8.30
C ALA A 128 3.33 -7.22 8.40
N ILE A 129 4.13 -6.33 8.99
CA ILE A 129 5.57 -6.53 9.16
C ILE A 129 5.86 -7.43 10.37
N GLU A 130 6.60 -8.52 10.14
CA GLU A 130 7.01 -9.43 11.22
C GLU A 130 8.33 -9.00 11.89
N ASP A 131 9.20 -8.36 11.12
CA ASP A 131 10.54 -7.90 11.52
C ASP A 131 10.52 -6.55 12.25
N ILE A 132 9.62 -6.43 13.24
CA ILE A 132 9.44 -5.21 14.00
C ILE A 132 9.35 -5.49 15.50
N GLY A 133 9.93 -4.62 16.30
CA GLY A 133 9.86 -4.62 17.76
C GLY A 133 9.53 -3.22 18.27
N THR A 134 9.47 -3.07 19.60
CA THR A 134 9.23 -1.77 20.24
C THR A 134 10.36 -1.40 21.20
N VAL A 135 10.64 -0.10 21.27
CA VAL A 135 11.55 0.50 22.25
C VAL A 135 10.99 1.84 22.75
N ALA A 136 11.23 2.15 24.02
CA ALA A 136 10.90 3.45 24.57
C ALA A 136 11.94 4.50 24.14
N LEU A 137 11.48 5.70 23.78
CA LEU A 137 12.34 6.83 23.49
C LEU A 137 13.04 7.33 24.76
N THR A 138 14.35 7.57 24.68
CA THR A 138 15.08 8.29 25.74
C THR A 138 14.90 9.81 25.58
N ALA A 139 15.18 10.58 26.63
CA ALA A 139 15.14 12.04 26.53
C ALA A 139 16.11 12.59 25.47
N ASP A 140 17.29 11.98 25.36
CA ASP A 140 18.27 12.33 24.33
C ASP A 140 17.75 11.99 22.93
N ALA A 141 17.04 10.86 22.76
CA ALA A 141 16.49 10.44 21.47
C ALA A 141 15.41 11.43 21.00
N VAL A 142 14.54 11.87 21.91
CA VAL A 142 13.57 12.94 21.65
C VAL A 142 14.27 14.24 21.27
N GLY A 143 15.38 14.57 21.93
CA GLY A 143 16.20 15.73 21.60
C GLY A 143 16.70 15.73 20.17
N ILE A 144 17.37 14.65 19.74
CA ILE A 144 17.92 14.56 18.38
C ILE A 144 16.82 14.48 17.30
N LEU A 145 15.67 13.86 17.60
CA LEU A 145 14.50 13.83 16.72
C LEU A 145 13.88 15.23 16.59
N GLY A 146 13.82 15.98 17.69
CA GLY A 146 13.37 17.37 17.69
C GLY A 146 14.28 18.28 16.86
N ASP A 147 15.61 18.13 17.00
CA ASP A 147 16.60 18.92 16.27
C ASP A 147 16.52 18.72 14.75
N ILE A 148 16.15 17.52 14.30
CA ILE A 148 15.92 17.18 12.89
C ILE A 148 14.44 17.33 12.47
N GLY A 149 13.58 17.89 13.30
CA GLY A 149 12.20 18.28 12.95
C GLY A 149 11.11 17.22 13.13
N VAL A 150 11.46 16.02 13.58
CA VAL A 150 10.50 14.95 13.92
C VAL A 150 10.06 15.15 15.37
N THR A 151 8.99 15.92 15.57
CA THR A 151 8.50 16.29 16.91
C THR A 151 7.19 15.59 17.28
N SER A 152 6.49 15.00 16.31
CA SER A 152 5.23 14.31 16.53
C SER A 152 5.00 13.18 15.54
N MET A 153 4.24 12.18 15.98
CA MET A 153 3.87 11.01 15.19
C MET A 153 2.38 10.70 15.35
N GLN A 154 1.82 10.01 14.37
CA GLN A 154 0.44 9.57 14.37
C GLN A 154 0.36 8.18 14.99
N TYR A 155 -0.24 8.07 16.16
CA TYR A 155 -0.54 6.79 16.81
C TYR A 155 -2.02 6.46 16.61
N LEU A 156 -2.36 5.17 16.54
CA LEU A 156 -3.76 4.76 16.68
C LEU A 156 -4.22 5.06 18.11
N ASP A 157 -5.37 5.71 18.24
CA ASP A 157 -5.97 6.04 19.53
C ASP A 157 -7.07 5.02 19.87
N TYR A 158 -6.70 3.98 20.62
CA TYR A 158 -7.61 2.89 21.00
C TYR A 158 -8.71 3.33 21.96
N GLY A 159 -8.51 4.44 22.68
CA GLY A 159 -9.52 5.02 23.56
C GLY A 159 -10.56 5.85 22.81
N LYS A 160 -10.37 6.07 21.50
CA LYS A 160 -11.23 6.96 20.74
C LYS A 160 -12.61 6.35 20.49
N SER A 161 -13.63 7.05 20.95
CA SER A 161 -15.02 6.76 20.57
C SER A 161 -15.44 7.56 19.34
N THR A 162 -16.02 6.87 18.36
CA THR A 162 -16.41 7.39 17.04
C THR A 162 -17.73 6.78 16.59
N ASP A 163 -18.35 7.38 15.58
CA ASP A 163 -19.52 6.83 14.89
C ASP A 163 -19.30 6.96 13.37
N PHE A 164 -18.37 6.18 12.84
CA PHE A 164 -18.05 6.18 11.41
C PHE A 164 -19.19 5.63 10.55
N SER A 165 -20.10 4.86 11.15
CA SER A 165 -21.29 4.33 10.48
C SER A 165 -22.46 5.31 10.43
N GLU A 166 -22.32 6.51 11.01
CA GLU A 166 -23.37 7.52 11.15
C GLU A 166 -24.67 6.95 11.77
N SER A 167 -24.51 5.99 12.69
CA SER A 167 -25.61 5.30 13.37
C SER A 167 -26.33 6.18 14.41
N GLY A 168 -25.77 7.34 14.72
CA GLY A 168 -26.17 8.24 15.80
C GLY A 168 -25.64 7.84 17.17
N THR A 169 -24.80 6.80 17.26
CA THR A 169 -24.24 6.28 18.51
C THR A 169 -22.74 6.10 18.41
N ALA A 170 -21.99 6.87 19.19
CA ALA A 170 -20.54 6.69 19.29
C ALA A 170 -20.22 5.36 19.99
N SER A 171 -19.33 4.58 19.40
CA SER A 171 -18.81 3.32 19.94
C SER A 171 -17.28 3.30 19.85
N LEU A 172 -16.63 2.27 20.41
CA LEU A 172 -15.18 2.14 20.41
C LEU A 172 -14.67 1.51 19.11
N GLU A 173 -15.07 2.04 17.94
CA GLU A 173 -14.68 1.46 16.64
C GLU A 173 -13.17 1.53 16.38
N CYS A 174 -12.47 2.42 17.09
CA CYS A 174 -11.02 2.56 17.04
C CYS A 174 -10.26 1.68 18.03
N ALA A 175 -10.94 0.94 18.92
CA ALA A 175 -10.27 0.03 19.83
C ALA A 175 -9.52 -1.07 19.06
N ASP A 176 -8.39 -1.52 19.62
CA ASP A 176 -7.53 -2.53 19.00
C ASP A 176 -8.32 -3.79 18.56
N ALA A 177 -9.20 -4.28 19.42
CA ALA A 177 -10.00 -5.48 19.14
C ALA A 177 -11.02 -5.32 17.99
N THR A 178 -11.39 -4.10 17.63
CA THR A 178 -12.46 -3.82 16.65
C THR A 178 -11.95 -3.15 15.38
N ILE A 179 -10.74 -2.61 15.38
CA ILE A 179 -10.24 -1.76 14.29
C ILE A 179 -10.27 -2.44 12.92
N THR A 180 -9.92 -3.74 12.84
CA THR A 180 -9.98 -4.51 11.58
C THR A 180 -11.41 -4.77 11.13
N THR A 181 -12.35 -4.95 12.07
CA THR A 181 -13.78 -5.06 11.74
C THR A 181 -14.35 -3.74 11.23
N THR A 182 -13.87 -2.62 11.77
CA THR A 182 -14.20 -1.27 11.32
C THR A 182 -13.75 -1.06 9.88
N ILE A 183 -12.52 -1.45 9.54
CA ILE A 183 -11.98 -1.39 8.16
C ILE A 183 -12.72 -2.35 7.21
N ALA A 184 -13.10 -3.54 7.68
CA ALA A 184 -13.81 -4.52 6.87
C ALA A 184 -15.26 -4.09 6.56
N SER A 185 -15.84 -3.23 7.41
CA SER A 185 -17.22 -2.80 7.26
C SER A 185 -17.43 -1.98 5.99
N ARG A 186 -18.55 -2.24 5.30
CA ARG A 186 -19.01 -1.44 4.15
C ARG A 186 -19.96 -0.31 4.57
N SER A 187 -20.23 -0.17 5.85
CA SER A 187 -21.13 0.86 6.40
C SER A 187 -20.42 2.19 6.71
N ASN A 188 -19.11 2.27 6.50
CA ASN A 188 -18.32 3.47 6.79
C ASN A 188 -17.29 3.74 5.66
N HIS A 189 -16.50 4.80 5.84
CA HIS A 189 -15.46 5.24 4.91
C HIS A 189 -14.03 4.99 5.41
N VAL A 190 -13.87 4.18 6.46
CA VAL A 190 -12.57 3.84 7.02
C VAL A 190 -11.90 2.80 6.13
N VAL A 191 -10.63 3.01 5.81
CA VAL A 191 -9.80 2.07 5.05
C VAL A 191 -8.47 1.88 5.77
N SER A 192 -7.78 0.76 5.53
CA SER A 192 -6.48 0.53 6.17
C SER A 192 -5.48 1.66 5.88
N ASN A 193 -5.53 2.25 4.69
CA ASN A 193 -4.61 3.31 4.30
C ASN A 193 -4.86 4.66 4.99
N ASN A 194 -6.04 4.96 5.56
CA ASN A 194 -6.26 6.21 6.30
C ASN A 194 -6.35 5.99 7.80
N ILE A 195 -6.07 4.78 8.30
CA ILE A 195 -6.33 4.41 9.68
C ILE A 195 -5.54 5.25 10.71
N PHE A 196 -4.35 5.73 10.35
CA PHE A 196 -3.54 6.63 11.18
C PHE A 196 -3.88 8.13 11.00
N GLN A 197 -4.85 8.47 10.14
CA GLN A 197 -5.37 9.84 10.09
C GLN A 197 -6.36 10.10 11.23
N GLY A 198 -6.63 11.37 11.51
CA GLY A 198 -7.66 11.76 12.47
C GLY A 198 -9.07 11.30 12.04
N THR A 199 -9.99 11.29 13.00
CA THR A 199 -11.40 10.91 12.81
C THR A 199 -12.11 11.74 11.73
N ASN A 200 -11.75 13.02 11.59
CA ASN A 200 -12.25 13.90 10.54
C ASN A 200 -11.84 13.47 9.11
N ALA A 201 -10.87 12.57 8.98
CA ALA A 201 -10.39 12.00 7.73
C ALA A 201 -10.66 10.48 7.63
N ASN A 202 -11.66 9.99 8.38
CA ASN A 202 -12.06 8.59 8.45
C ASN A 202 -10.95 7.65 8.94
N GLY A 203 -10.15 8.09 9.90
CA GLY A 203 -9.14 7.27 10.57
C GLY A 203 -9.27 7.31 12.09
N CYS A 204 -8.46 6.50 12.76
CA CYS A 204 -8.39 6.35 14.21
C CYS A 204 -7.11 6.94 14.81
N GLY A 205 -6.33 7.67 14.03
CA GLY A 205 -5.05 8.21 14.45
C GLY A 205 -5.17 9.53 15.21
N THR A 206 -4.19 9.79 16.05
CA THR A 206 -4.01 11.06 16.75
C THR A 206 -2.54 11.46 16.75
N ALA A 207 -2.29 12.77 16.65
CA ALA A 207 -0.94 13.30 16.72
C ALA A 207 -0.48 13.30 18.18
N VAL A 208 0.63 12.62 18.46
CA VAL A 208 1.30 12.63 19.76
C VAL A 208 2.62 13.38 19.60
N THR A 209 2.83 14.42 20.41
CA THR A 209 4.14 15.06 20.54
C THR A 209 5.08 14.10 21.26
N LEU A 210 6.21 13.78 20.64
CA LEU A 210 7.14 12.79 21.16
C LEU A 210 7.72 13.25 22.50
N ALA A 211 7.68 12.35 23.48
CA ALA A 211 8.23 12.52 24.81
C ALA A 211 9.05 11.29 25.22
N ALA A 212 9.92 11.49 26.22
CA ALA A 212 10.69 10.38 26.76
C ALA A 212 9.74 9.35 27.37
N GLY A 213 9.97 8.07 27.07
CA GLY A 213 9.12 6.96 27.47
C GLY A 213 8.10 6.53 26.41
N ASP A 214 7.80 7.38 25.40
CA ASP A 214 6.92 6.99 24.30
C ASP A 214 7.51 5.80 23.53
N GLN A 215 6.67 4.82 23.20
CA GLN A 215 7.08 3.64 22.46
C GLN A 215 7.12 3.94 20.96
N VAL A 216 8.22 3.56 20.29
CA VAL A 216 8.34 3.60 18.83
C VAL A 216 8.61 2.22 18.28
N ALA A 217 8.18 2.00 17.03
CA ALA A 217 8.47 0.77 16.32
C ALA A 217 9.92 0.78 15.80
N VAL A 218 10.61 -0.35 15.87
CA VAL A 218 12.01 -0.50 15.48
C VAL A 218 12.17 -1.76 14.66
N TRP A 219 12.94 -1.68 13.58
CA TRP A 219 13.28 -2.82 12.73
C TRP A 219 14.13 -3.86 13.48
N THR A 220 13.75 -5.13 13.36
CA THR A 220 14.45 -6.26 13.97
C THR A 220 14.93 -7.30 12.96
N GLY A 221 14.60 -7.11 11.68
CA GLY A 221 15.06 -7.98 10.60
C GLY A 221 16.56 -7.85 10.35
N GLY A 222 17.07 -8.66 9.43
CA GLY A 222 18.47 -8.63 9.03
C GLY A 222 18.93 -7.24 8.57
N TYR A 223 20.06 -6.77 9.09
CA TYR A 223 20.67 -5.49 8.72
C TYR A 223 21.28 -5.55 7.33
N GLU A 224 21.78 -6.71 6.87
CA GLU A 224 22.25 -6.92 5.51
C GLU A 224 21.18 -6.59 4.46
N ARG A 225 19.90 -6.79 4.80
CA ARG A 225 18.77 -6.48 3.91
C ARG A 225 18.68 -4.99 3.61
N VAL A 226 18.95 -4.13 4.60
CA VAL A 226 18.72 -2.68 4.53
C VAL A 226 20.01 -1.84 4.41
N LEU A 227 21.15 -2.37 4.86
CA LEU A 227 22.47 -1.74 4.82
C LEU A 227 23.43 -2.42 3.83
N GLY A 228 23.02 -3.51 3.19
CA GLY A 228 23.86 -4.28 2.28
C GLY A 228 25.06 -4.91 2.99
N SER A 229 26.23 -4.88 2.36
CA SER A 229 27.45 -5.52 2.89
C SER A 229 27.90 -4.96 4.25
N ALA A 230 27.57 -3.71 4.56
CA ALA A 230 27.84 -3.12 5.88
C ALA A 230 26.98 -3.74 6.99
N GLY A 231 25.77 -4.21 6.64
CA GLY A 231 24.82 -4.84 7.56
C GLY A 231 25.30 -6.18 8.11
N VAL A 232 26.05 -6.95 7.32
CA VAL A 232 26.53 -8.30 7.70
C VAL A 232 27.30 -8.32 9.02
N ALA A 233 28.06 -7.26 9.31
CA ALA A 233 28.79 -7.14 10.58
C ALA A 233 27.82 -6.97 11.77
N HIS A 234 26.71 -6.26 11.58
CA HIS A 234 25.67 -6.08 12.59
C HIS A 234 24.87 -7.37 12.80
N ASP A 235 24.57 -8.12 11.74
CA ASP A 235 23.92 -9.43 11.87
C ASP A 235 24.78 -10.43 12.62
N THR A 236 26.09 -10.40 12.35
CA THR A 236 27.08 -11.22 13.07
C THR A 236 27.18 -10.82 14.55
N ALA A 237 27.02 -9.52 14.85
CA ALA A 237 26.99 -9.02 16.23
C ALA A 237 25.70 -9.40 16.97
N GLY A 238 24.61 -9.64 16.23
CA GLY A 238 23.32 -10.12 16.71
C GLY A 238 22.18 -9.15 16.40
N THR A 239 21.12 -9.65 15.77
CA THR A 239 19.90 -8.86 15.54
C THR A 239 19.09 -8.68 16.83
N PRO A 240 18.26 -7.63 16.93
CA PRO A 240 17.39 -7.44 18.08
C PRO A 240 16.46 -8.64 18.31
N THR A 241 16.34 -9.07 19.57
CA THR A 241 15.52 -10.21 19.99
C THR A 241 14.18 -9.74 20.54
N ILE A 242 13.10 -10.25 19.92
CA ILE A 242 11.70 -10.01 20.29
C ILE A 242 10.98 -11.35 20.51
N ALA A 243 9.94 -11.35 21.36
CA ALA A 243 9.14 -12.56 21.61
C ALA A 243 8.15 -12.87 20.47
N SER A 244 7.67 -11.83 19.81
CA SER A 244 6.76 -11.85 18.66
C SER A 244 6.83 -10.50 17.96
N ALA A 245 6.29 -10.39 16.74
CA ALA A 245 6.17 -9.12 16.02
C ALA A 245 5.57 -8.04 16.94
N GLY A 246 6.22 -6.89 17.01
CA GLY A 246 5.82 -5.75 17.82
C GLY A 246 6.08 -5.85 19.31
N ALA A 247 6.61 -6.97 19.81
CA ALA A 247 6.98 -7.09 21.21
C ALA A 247 8.17 -6.18 21.55
N ALA A 248 8.32 -5.87 22.84
CA ALA A 248 9.47 -5.11 23.33
C ALA A 248 10.77 -5.86 23.04
N ILE A 249 11.79 -5.13 22.60
CA ILE A 249 13.13 -5.68 22.42
C ILE A 249 13.69 -6.09 23.79
N THR A 250 14.27 -7.29 23.87
CA THR A 250 14.79 -7.86 25.12
C THR A 250 16.31 -7.97 25.14
N ALA A 251 16.93 -8.05 23.98
CA ALA A 251 18.38 -8.05 23.77
C ALA A 251 18.70 -7.60 22.34
N ALA A 252 19.90 -7.11 22.11
CA ALA A 252 20.43 -6.82 20.78
C ALA A 252 21.96 -6.99 20.76
N GLY A 253 22.54 -7.11 19.57
CA GLY A 253 23.99 -7.08 19.40
C GLY A 253 24.55 -5.72 19.82
N ALA A 254 25.69 -5.71 20.51
CA ALA A 254 26.33 -4.45 20.87
C ALA A 254 26.80 -3.69 19.62
N ASN A 255 26.54 -2.38 19.61
CA ASN A 255 26.85 -1.47 18.49
C ASN A 255 26.07 -1.78 17.20
N THR A 256 24.93 -2.45 17.27
CA THR A 256 24.02 -2.55 16.12
C THR A 256 23.10 -1.32 16.05
N PRO A 257 22.73 -0.85 14.86
CA PRO A 257 21.88 0.34 14.72
C PRO A 257 20.46 0.13 15.28
N VAL A 258 19.92 1.15 15.93
CA VAL A 258 18.50 1.26 16.28
C VAL A 258 17.80 1.95 15.11
N LEU A 259 17.07 1.18 14.32
CA LEU A 259 16.37 1.66 13.12
C LEU A 259 14.88 1.85 13.43
N MET A 260 14.49 3.06 13.81
CA MET A 260 13.09 3.44 14.03
C MET A 260 12.30 3.31 12.72
N ALA A 261 11.24 2.50 12.75
CA ALA A 261 10.36 2.24 11.63
C ALA A 261 9.13 3.15 11.71
N VAL A 262 8.86 3.89 10.64
CA VAL A 262 7.72 4.82 10.56
C VAL A 262 6.98 4.67 9.24
N GLY A 263 5.66 4.68 9.28
CA GLY A 263 4.82 4.62 8.10
C GLY A 263 4.75 5.96 7.36
N LEU A 264 4.78 5.89 6.03
CA LEU A 264 4.66 7.06 5.15
C LEU A 264 3.19 7.40 4.90
N GLY A 265 2.56 7.91 5.96
CA GLY A 265 1.17 8.30 6.02
C GLY A 265 0.87 9.69 5.43
N PRO A 266 -0.40 9.96 5.11
CA PRO A 266 -0.84 11.22 4.50
C PRO A 266 -0.90 12.39 5.47
N SER A 267 -0.82 12.13 6.78
CA SER A 267 -0.68 13.15 7.80
C SER A 267 0.73 13.72 7.86
N SER A 268 1.71 13.06 7.23
CA SER A 268 3.09 13.52 7.21
C SER A 268 3.21 14.82 6.42
N THR A 269 4.04 15.75 6.91
CA THR A 269 4.35 16.99 6.18
C THR A 269 5.05 16.72 4.85
N LEU A 270 5.57 15.50 4.63
CA LEU A 270 6.11 15.07 3.34
C LEU A 270 5.06 15.18 2.24
N PHE A 271 3.79 14.96 2.54
CA PHE A 271 2.71 14.93 1.55
C PHE A 271 1.84 16.18 1.57
N ASN A 272 2.35 17.27 2.14
CA ASN A 272 1.73 18.58 2.02
C ASN A 272 2.26 19.30 0.79
N ALA A 273 1.47 19.35 -0.28
CA ALA A 273 1.84 20.00 -1.54
C ALA A 273 2.12 21.51 -1.41
N ASN A 274 1.73 22.14 -0.30
CA ASN A 274 2.02 23.55 -0.03
C ASN A 274 3.38 23.76 0.65
N ASP A 275 3.99 22.70 1.18
CA ASP A 275 5.29 22.76 1.83
C ASP A 275 6.41 22.62 0.79
N LEU A 276 7.52 23.32 1.02
CA LEU A 276 8.66 23.27 0.11
C LEU A 276 9.27 21.86 0.12
N GLY A 277 9.38 21.25 -1.06
CA GLY A 277 9.85 19.86 -1.17
C GLY A 277 8.80 18.81 -0.79
N GLY A 278 7.56 19.22 -0.54
CA GLY A 278 6.43 18.30 -0.35
C GLY A 278 6.08 17.55 -1.64
N MET A 279 5.69 16.30 -1.47
CA MET A 279 5.16 15.42 -2.50
C MET A 279 3.64 15.62 -2.61
N THR A 280 3.08 15.43 -3.81
CA THR A 280 1.67 15.75 -4.10
C THR A 280 0.70 14.61 -3.81
N THR A 281 1.19 13.37 -3.77
CA THR A 281 0.37 12.17 -3.58
C THR A 281 1.10 11.18 -2.69
N VAL A 282 0.33 10.42 -1.92
CA VAL A 282 0.91 9.41 -1.05
C VAL A 282 0.81 8.05 -1.74
N PRO A 283 1.93 7.37 -1.97
CA PRO A 283 1.91 6.08 -2.64
C PRO A 283 1.26 5.01 -1.75
N SER A 284 0.57 4.08 -2.41
CA SER A 284 -0.02 2.90 -1.76
C SER A 284 0.67 1.65 -2.27
N TYR A 285 0.96 0.73 -1.35
CA TYR A 285 1.43 -0.61 -1.65
C TYR A 285 0.23 -1.57 -1.70
N ARG A 286 0.11 -2.32 -2.79
CA ARG A 286 -1.09 -3.15 -3.07
C ARG A 286 -0.93 -4.64 -2.79
N HIS A 287 0.23 -5.09 -2.32
CA HIS A 287 0.51 -6.51 -2.10
C HIS A 287 0.28 -6.96 -0.65
N VAL A 288 -0.28 -6.08 0.20
CA VAL A 288 -0.86 -6.47 1.49
C VAL A 288 -2.37 -6.70 1.36
N ASN A 289 -2.96 -7.42 2.31
CA ASN A 289 -4.42 -7.60 2.38
C ASN A 289 -5.13 -6.24 2.54
N GLN A 290 -6.37 -6.14 2.05
CA GLN A 290 -7.20 -4.93 2.14
C GLN A 290 -7.39 -4.41 3.58
N LEU A 291 -7.26 -5.29 4.58
CA LEU A 291 -7.36 -4.93 6.00
C LEU A 291 -6.03 -4.43 6.60
N GLN A 292 -4.92 -4.61 5.89
CA GLN A 292 -3.57 -4.33 6.35
C GLN A 292 -3.09 -2.97 5.83
N TYR A 293 -2.15 -2.39 6.56
CA TYR A 293 -1.54 -1.10 6.29
C TYR A 293 -0.78 -1.14 4.95
N GLY A 294 -1.39 -0.55 3.92
CA GLY A 294 -0.90 -0.61 2.54
C GLY A 294 -0.04 0.58 2.16
N ARG A 295 0.94 0.95 2.98
CA ARG A 295 1.90 2.03 2.69
C ARG A 295 3.32 1.62 3.04
N PHE A 296 4.27 2.32 2.42
CA PHE A 296 5.70 2.12 2.64
C PHE A 296 6.12 2.58 4.04
N ILE A 297 7.21 1.98 4.52
CA ILE A 297 7.80 2.23 5.84
C ILE A 297 9.21 2.79 5.61
N ALA A 298 9.52 3.90 6.28
CA ALA A 298 10.85 4.48 6.31
C ALA A 298 11.59 4.05 7.57
N LEU A 299 12.87 3.72 7.43
CA LEU A 299 13.75 3.32 8.53
C LEU A 299 14.74 4.44 8.83
N PHE A 300 14.70 4.96 10.06
CA PHE A 300 15.58 6.02 10.54
C PHE A 300 16.52 5.48 11.63
N GLU A 301 17.82 5.66 11.44
CA GLU A 301 18.79 5.38 12.50
C GLU A 301 18.68 6.47 13.58
N ILE A 302 18.34 6.07 14.80
CA ILE A 302 18.21 6.97 15.97
C ILE A 302 19.26 6.71 17.04
N GLY A 303 20.06 5.65 16.90
CA GLY A 303 21.04 5.26 17.89
C GLY A 303 21.69 3.92 17.60
N THR A 304 22.41 3.41 18.61
CA THR A 304 23.08 2.12 18.59
C THR A 304 22.76 1.36 19.88
N PHE A 305 22.38 0.09 19.73
CA PHE A 305 22.11 -0.78 20.85
C PHE A 305 23.37 -1.05 21.67
N ALA A 306 23.20 -1.15 22.99
CA ALA A 306 24.14 -1.82 23.86
C ALA A 306 23.96 -3.35 23.76
N ALA A 307 24.70 -4.12 24.56
CA ALA A 307 24.55 -5.59 24.60
C ALA A 307 23.24 -6.06 25.29
N ASP A 308 22.24 -5.20 25.37
CA ASP A 308 20.93 -5.38 26.00
C ASP A 308 19.85 -4.62 25.19
N ALA A 309 18.68 -4.34 25.78
CA ALA A 309 17.62 -3.56 25.14
C ALA A 309 17.81 -2.03 25.21
N SER A 310 18.87 -1.55 25.87
CA SER A 310 19.20 -0.13 25.95
C SER A 310 19.99 0.32 24.72
N TYR A 311 20.00 1.62 24.46
CA TYR A 311 20.73 2.20 23.33
C TYR A 311 21.28 3.57 23.68
N SER A 312 22.39 3.93 23.03
CA SER A 312 22.88 5.30 22.97
C SER A 312 22.35 5.99 21.72
N THR A 313 22.03 7.26 21.82
CA THR A 313 21.54 8.06 20.69
C THR A 313 22.61 8.32 19.66
N ALA A 314 22.22 8.39 18.38
CA ALA A 314 23.12 8.77 17.30
C ALA A 314 23.42 10.28 17.36
N ASP A 315 24.57 10.70 16.83
CA ASP A 315 24.89 12.13 16.68
C ASP A 315 23.92 12.86 15.74
N GLN A 316 23.36 12.13 14.77
CA GLN A 316 22.37 12.62 13.83
C GLN A 316 21.46 11.50 13.37
N VAL A 317 20.16 11.80 13.28
CA VAL A 317 19.17 10.90 12.70
C VAL A 317 19.34 10.83 11.18
N ASN A 318 19.41 9.62 10.63
CA ASN A 318 19.59 9.40 9.20
C ASN A 318 18.55 8.42 8.64
N LEU A 319 17.99 8.76 7.47
CA LEU A 319 17.19 7.83 6.69
C LEU A 319 18.10 6.75 6.10
N VAL A 320 17.88 5.51 6.52
CA VAL A 320 18.65 4.34 6.11
C VAL A 320 18.05 3.70 4.87
N ALA A 321 16.78 3.29 4.97
CA ALA A 321 16.10 2.54 3.92
C ALA A 321 14.60 2.86 3.88
N ILE A 322 13.97 2.45 2.77
CA ILE A 322 12.51 2.38 2.64
C ILE A 322 12.19 0.93 2.30
N VAL A 323 11.26 0.37 3.05
CA VAL A 323 10.70 -0.97 2.84
C VAL A 323 9.21 -0.83 2.54
N ASP A 324 8.59 -1.87 2.01
CA ASP A 324 7.14 -1.85 1.80
C ASP A 324 6.33 -2.07 3.10
N GLY A 325 5.02 -2.27 2.96
CA GLY A 325 4.13 -2.49 4.09
C GLY A 325 4.23 -3.88 4.73
N ALA A 326 4.87 -4.85 4.07
CA ALA A 326 5.17 -6.18 4.58
C ALA A 326 6.59 -6.25 5.20
N GLY A 327 7.44 -5.27 4.89
CA GLY A 327 8.82 -5.18 5.39
C GLY A 327 9.86 -5.66 4.38
N ASP A 328 9.50 -5.89 3.12
CA ASP A 328 10.46 -6.33 2.12
C ASP A 328 11.25 -5.16 1.52
N THR A 329 12.50 -5.44 1.21
CA THR A 329 13.39 -4.46 0.59
C THR A 329 13.21 -4.46 -0.91
N LYS A 330 13.70 -3.38 -1.55
CA LYS A 330 13.63 -3.22 -3.01
C LYS A 330 14.21 -4.42 -3.77
N GLU A 331 15.33 -4.95 -3.32
CA GLU A 331 15.99 -6.10 -3.95
C GLU A 331 15.17 -7.38 -3.78
N GLU A 332 14.46 -7.52 -2.67
CA GLU A 332 13.58 -8.65 -2.40
C GLU A 332 12.32 -8.58 -3.25
N GLU A 333 11.68 -7.40 -3.32
CA GLU A 333 10.55 -7.12 -4.21
C GLU A 333 10.87 -7.41 -5.69
N LEU A 334 12.10 -7.15 -6.13
CA LEU A 334 12.55 -7.50 -7.48
C LEU A 334 12.83 -9.00 -7.65
N GLY A 335 13.41 -9.63 -6.63
CA GLY A 335 13.82 -11.03 -6.64
C GLY A 335 12.64 -12.01 -6.57
N GLU A 336 11.58 -11.65 -5.85
CA GLU A 336 10.33 -12.42 -5.88
C GLU A 336 9.72 -12.44 -7.29
N TRP A 337 9.90 -11.34 -8.01
CA TRP A 337 9.26 -11.13 -9.29
C TRP A 337 10.02 -11.73 -10.49
N ASP A 338 11.35 -11.65 -10.48
CA ASP A 338 12.17 -12.29 -11.51
C ASP A 338 12.27 -13.82 -11.34
N GLY A 339 11.68 -14.34 -10.26
CA GLY A 339 11.63 -15.76 -9.91
C GLY A 339 12.93 -16.29 -9.30
N THR A 340 13.84 -15.39 -8.89
CA THR A 340 15.06 -15.76 -8.17
C THR A 340 14.82 -16.01 -6.68
N ARG A 341 13.68 -15.55 -6.15
CA ARG A 341 13.19 -15.82 -4.79
C ARG A 341 11.73 -16.28 -4.82
N ASN A 342 11.34 -17.08 -3.84
CA ASN A 342 9.96 -17.52 -3.66
C ASN A 342 9.16 -16.38 -2.99
N THR A 343 7.99 -16.03 -3.52
CA THR A 343 6.99 -15.17 -2.84
C THR A 343 6.61 -15.82 -1.51
N ILE A 344 6.78 -15.11 -0.39
CA ILE A 344 6.35 -15.58 0.93
C ILE A 344 4.84 -15.50 1.06
#